data_AF-A0A1V6ISI0-F1
#
_entry.id   AF-A0A1V6ISI0-F1
#
_cell.length_a   1.000
_cell.length_b   1.000
_cell.length_c   1.000
_cell.angle_alpha   90.00
_cell.angle_beta   90.00
_cell.angle_gamma   90.00
#
_symmetry.space_group_name_H-M   'P 1'
#
loop_
_entity.id
_entity.type
_entity.pdbx_description
1 polymer ?
#
loop_
_entity_poly.entity_id
_entity_poly.type
_entity_poly.pdbx_seq_one_letter_code
_entity_poly.pdbx_strand_id
1 'polypeptide(L)'
;MEKEKELKLLDIHLSAFLVHHGIEPNLEHQNGKVVFAFPANQQIYKLMNQFNGDENVPVASFCTTLKTLRGKMLTAREGIHDNGNGAKNGKRNIF
;
A
#
# COMPACT_ATOMS: atom_id res chain seq x y z
N MET A 1 22.36 -14.92 -4.83
CA MET A 1 21.11 -14.74 -4.07
C MET A 1 20.00 -14.58 -5.08
N GLU A 2 19.15 -15.60 -5.25
CA GLU A 2 17.91 -15.44 -6.03
C GLU A 2 17.06 -14.39 -5.32
N LYS A 3 16.58 -13.37 -6.05
CA LYS A 3 15.58 -12.46 -5.50
C LYS A 3 14.35 -13.30 -5.19
N GLU A 4 13.89 -13.27 -3.93
CA GLU A 4 12.56 -13.80 -3.61
C GLU A 4 11.55 -13.20 -4.58
N LYS A 5 10.69 -14.06 -5.12
CA LYS A 5 9.68 -13.62 -6.08
C LYS A 5 8.70 -12.73 -5.33
N GLU A 6 8.56 -11.48 -5.77
CA GLU A 6 7.63 -10.52 -5.17
C GLU A 6 6.42 -10.32 -6.09
N LEU A 7 5.24 -10.24 -5.49
CA LEU A 7 4.03 -9.78 -6.15
C LEU A 7 3.93 -8.26 -5.98
N LYS A 8 3.88 -7.53 -7.09
CA LYS A 8 3.82 -6.07 -7.10
C LYS A 8 2.44 -5.60 -7.51
N LEU A 9 1.78 -4.86 -6.62
CA LEU A 9 0.42 -4.37 -6.80
C LEU A 9 0.39 -2.84 -6.81
N LEU A 10 -0.48 -2.29 -7.65
CA LEU A 10 -0.86 -0.87 -7.65
C LEU A 10 -2.26 -0.64 -7.07
N ASP A 11 -3.04 -1.71 -6.88
CA ASP A 11 -4.40 -1.67 -6.36
C ASP A 11 -4.36 -1.56 -4.83
N ILE A 12 -4.81 -0.42 -4.31
CA ILE A 12 -4.85 -0.16 -2.88
C ILE A 12 -5.94 -0.95 -2.15
N HIS A 13 -7.03 -1.33 -2.80
CA HIS A 13 -8.12 -2.08 -2.17
C HIS A 13 -7.72 -3.53 -1.93
N LEU A 14 -7.18 -4.18 -2.96
CA LEU A 14 -6.61 -5.52 -2.81
C LEU A 14 -5.44 -5.50 -1.81
N SER A 15 -4.56 -4.49 -1.90
CA SER A 15 -3.44 -4.38 -0.94
C SER A 15 -3.94 -4.18 0.49
N ALA A 16 -4.97 -3.37 0.70
CA ALA A 16 -5.59 -3.19 2.02
C ALA A 16 -6.26 -4.48 2.51
N PHE A 17 -6.83 -5.29 1.62
CA PHE A 17 -7.41 -6.59 1.98
C PHE A 17 -6.34 -7.58 2.45
N LEU A 18 -5.19 -7.62 1.77
CA LEU A 18 -4.04 -8.44 2.19
C LEU A 18 -3.50 -7.98 3.56
N VAL A 19 -3.37 -6.66 3.78
CA VAL A 19 -2.97 -6.09 5.08
C VAL A 19 -3.99 -6.40 6.16
N HIS A 20 -5.28 -6.36 5.84
CA HIS A 20 -6.35 -6.69 6.78
C HIS A 20 -6.23 -8.13 7.30
N HIS A 21 -5.68 -9.02 6.48
CA HIS A 21 -5.37 -10.41 6.82
C HIS A 21 -3.94 -10.63 7.35
N GLY A 22 -3.24 -9.54 7.73
CA GLY A 22 -1.95 -9.59 8.40
C GLY A 22 -0.73 -9.68 7.48
N ILE A 23 -0.89 -9.50 6.17
CA ILE A 23 0.23 -9.49 5.22
C ILE A 23 0.58 -8.04 4.89
N GLU A 24 1.72 -7.55 5.39
CA GLU A 24 2.17 -6.18 5.12
C GLU A 24 3.02 -6.12 3.84
N PRO A 25 2.82 -5.09 2.98
CA PRO A 25 3.68 -4.83 1.84
C PRO A 25 4.90 -4.00 2.21
N ASN A 26 5.98 -4.20 1.47
CA ASN A 26 7.02 -3.18 1.30
C ASN A 26 6.51 -2.12 0.31
N LEU A 27 6.66 -0.84 0.67
CA LEU A 27 6.34 0.26 -0.23
C LEU A 27 7.58 0.62 -1.05
N GLU A 28 7.49 0.44 -2.35
CA GLU A 28 8.57 0.75 -3.29
C GLU A 28 8.22 1.93 -4.19
N HIS A 29 9.23 2.69 -4.58
CA HIS A 29 9.07 3.74 -5.58
C HIS A 29 9.46 3.19 -6.96
N GLN A 30 8.50 3.16 -7.88
CA GLN A 30 8.74 2.76 -9.26
C GLN A 30 8.05 3.72 -10.23
N ASN A 31 8.82 4.33 -11.13
CA ASN A 31 8.32 5.21 -12.19
C ASN A 31 7.38 6.32 -11.67
N GLY A 32 7.75 6.96 -10.54
CA GLY A 32 6.96 8.03 -9.92
C GLY A 32 5.68 7.57 -9.21
N LYS A 33 5.49 6.25 -9.04
CA LYS A 33 4.37 5.66 -8.31
C LYS A 33 4.87 4.89 -7.09
N VAL A 34 4.01 4.76 -6.09
CA VAL A 34 4.22 3.85 -4.96
C VAL A 34 3.62 2.50 -5.33
N VAL A 35 4.42 1.45 -5.21
CA VAL A 35 4.05 0.06 -5.49
C VAL A 35 4.02 -0.70 -4.16
N PHE A 36 2.98 -1.53 -3.98
CA PHE A 36 2.87 -2.45 -2.85
C PHE A 36 3.53 -3.77 -3.24
N ALA A 37 4.72 -4.04 -2.71
CA ALA A 37 5.46 -5.28 -2.95
C ALA A 37 5.22 -6.26 -1.81
N PHE A 38 4.65 -7.42 -2.15
CA PHE A 38 4.37 -8.49 -1.21
C PHE A 38 5.19 -9.75 -1.53
N PRO A 39 5.51 -10.60 -0.55
CA PRO A 39 6.18 -11.87 -0.81
C PRO A 39 5.28 -12.80 -1.63
N ALA A 40 5.72 -13.28 -2.81
CA ALA A 40 4.88 -14.15 -3.63
C ALA A 40 4.81 -15.57 -3.04
N ASN A 41 3.83 -15.78 -2.16
CA ASN A 41 3.56 -17.05 -1.51
C ASN A 41 2.11 -17.52 -1.76
N GLN A 42 1.83 -18.78 -1.45
CA GLN A 42 0.52 -19.40 -1.70
C GLN A 42 -0.63 -18.70 -0.94
N GLN A 43 -0.35 -18.15 0.25
CA GLN A 43 -1.36 -17.48 1.07
C GLN A 43 -1.90 -16.21 0.39
N ILE A 44 -1.03 -15.44 -0.27
CA ILE A 44 -1.46 -14.26 -1.02
C ILE A 44 -2.39 -14.66 -2.15
N TYR A 45 -2.04 -15.68 -2.94
CA TYR A 45 -2.90 -16.13 -4.04
C TYR A 45 -4.26 -16.63 -3.54
N LYS A 46 -4.30 -17.30 -2.38
CA LYS A 46 -5.56 -17.67 -1.72
C LYS A 46 -6.39 -16.42 -1.38
N LEU A 47 -5.79 -15.44 -0.72
CA LEU A 47 -6.48 -14.21 -0.33
C LEU A 47 -6.94 -13.37 -1.54
N MET A 48 -6.18 -13.34 -2.63
CA MET A 48 -6.60 -12.70 -3.88
C MET A 48 -7.86 -13.36 -4.44
N ASN A 49 -7.95 -14.69 -4.41
CA ASN A 49 -9.15 -15.40 -4.84
C ASN A 49 -10.33 -15.11 -3.91
N GLN A 50 -10.09 -15.01 -2.59
CA GLN A 50 -11.12 -14.63 -1.61
C GLN A 50 -11.64 -13.21 -1.85
N PHE A 51 -10.74 -12.25 -2.12
CA PHE A 51 -11.11 -10.89 -2.50
C PHE A 51 -11.99 -10.87 -3.77
N ASN A 52 -11.58 -11.61 -4.80
CA ASN A 52 -12.36 -11.73 -6.04
C ASN A 52 -13.68 -12.49 -5.85
N GLY A 53 -13.76 -13.33 -4.82
CA GLY A 53 -14.95 -14.08 -4.43
C GLY A 53 -15.89 -13.30 -3.50
N ASP A 54 -15.66 -12.00 -3.30
CA ASP A 54 -16.47 -11.12 -2.44
C ASP A 54 -16.56 -11.62 -0.99
N GLU A 55 -15.41 -12.05 -0.43
CA GLU A 55 -15.36 -12.51 0.95
C GLU A 55 -15.81 -11.43 1.95
N ASN A 56 -16.66 -11.81 2.89
CA ASN A 56 -17.21 -10.91 3.88
C ASN A 56 -16.12 -10.42 4.84
N VAL A 57 -16.02 -9.10 4.99
CA VAL A 57 -15.07 -8.44 5.90
C VAL A 57 -15.76 -7.40 6.79
N PRO A 58 -15.35 -7.26 8.07
CA PRO A 58 -15.86 -6.18 8.92
C PRO A 58 -15.53 -4.81 8.34
N VAL A 59 -16.55 -4.10 7.84
CA VAL A 59 -16.40 -2.84 7.08
C VAL A 59 -15.59 -1.80 7.84
N ALA A 60 -15.86 -1.58 9.13
CA ALA A 60 -15.16 -0.56 9.91
C ALA A 60 -13.65 -0.85 10.03
N SER A 61 -13.28 -2.11 10.26
CA SER A 61 -11.89 -2.53 10.37
C SER A 61 -11.18 -2.46 9.02
N PHE A 62 -11.81 -2.95 7.95
CA PHE A 62 -11.27 -2.87 6.60
C PHE A 62 -11.05 -1.41 6.15
N CYS A 63 -12.05 -0.54 6.36
CA CYS A 63 -11.91 0.88 6.05
C CYS A 63 -10.78 1.55 6.86
N THR A 64 -10.57 1.13 8.11
CA THR A 64 -9.45 1.62 8.93
C THR A 64 -8.12 1.17 8.34
N THR A 65 -7.98 -0.10 7.98
CA THR A 65 -6.78 -0.63 7.30
C THR A 65 -6.50 0.12 5.99
N LEU A 66 -7.53 0.35 5.16
CA LEU A 66 -7.42 1.08 3.90
C LEU A 66 -6.93 2.51 4.10
N LYS A 67 -7.51 3.24 5.07
CA LYS A 67 -7.10 4.62 5.40
C LYS A 67 -5.65 4.66 5.89
N THR A 68 -5.26 3.74 6.76
CA THR A 68 -3.89 3.63 7.27
C THR A 68 -2.90 3.35 6.13
N LEU A 69 -3.20 2.39 5.26
CA LEU A 69 -2.36 2.05 4.11
C LEU A 69 -2.23 3.23 3.13
N ARG A 70 -3.34 3.94 2.87
CA ARG A 70 -3.34 5.16 2.06
C ARG A 70 -2.46 6.26 2.66
N GLY A 71 -2.52 6.45 3.97
CA GLY A 71 -1.64 7.37 4.70
C GLY A 71 -0.17 7.03 4.47
N LYS A 72 0.23 5.76 4.69
CA LYS A 72 1.60 5.27 4.44
C LYS A 72 2.03 5.54 2.98
N MET A 73 1.16 5.26 2.01
CA MET A 73 1.43 5.50 0.58
C MET A 73 1.64 6.98 0.25
N LEU A 74 0.83 7.88 0.81
CA LEU A 74 0.96 9.32 0.57
C LEU A 74 2.28 9.87 1.14
N THR A 75 2.64 9.47 2.36
CA THR A 75 3.93 9.83 2.98
C THR A 75 5.11 9.30 2.16
N ALA A 76 5.04 8.05 1.67
CA ALA A 76 6.06 7.51 0.78
C ALA A 76 6.17 8.34 -0.52
N ARG A 77 5.02 8.73 -1.11
CA ARG A 77 4.98 9.56 -2.32
C ARG A 77 5.52 10.97 -2.11
N GLU A 78 5.29 11.61 -0.96
CA GLU A 78 5.88 12.91 -0.64
C GLU A 78 7.42 12.84 -0.64
N GLY A 79 8.00 11.74 -0.15
CA GLY A 79 9.43 11.46 -0.27
C GLY A 79 9.93 11.33 -1.72
N ILE A 80 9.07 11.01 -2.69
CA ILE A 80 9.42 11.06 -4.13
C ILE A 80 9.56 12.52 -4.60
N HIS A 81 8.66 13.40 -4.15
CA HIS A 81 8.62 14.80 -4.59
C HIS A 81 9.73 15.65 -3.95
N ASP A 82 10.12 15.36 -2.71
CA ASP A 82 11.19 16.13 -2.04
C ASP A 82 12.59 15.90 -2.64
N ASN A 83 12.83 14.74 -3.28
CA ASN A 83 14.06 14.49 -4.03
C ASN A 83 14.14 15.24 -5.37
N GLY A 84 13.12 15.99 -5.75
CA GLY A 84 13.07 16.82 -6.96
C GLY A 84 12.43 18.18 -6.72
N ASN A 85 13.18 19.13 -6.15
CA ASN A 85 12.79 20.55 -6.06
C ASN A 85 11.45 20.84 -5.35
N GLY A 86 11.26 20.30 -4.14
CA GLY A 86 10.06 20.51 -3.32
C GLY A 86 10.10 21.67 -2.31
N ALA A 87 11.08 22.57 -2.36
CA ALA A 87 11.06 23.76 -1.50
C ALA A 87 10.05 24.79 -2.02
N LYS A 88 8.75 24.61 -1.73
CA LYS A 88 7.75 25.70 -1.70
C LYS A 88 6.41 25.25 -1.08
N ASN A 89 6.17 25.84 0.09
CA ASN A 89 4.88 26.17 0.69
C ASN A 89 4.05 25.08 1.38
N GLY A 90 4.25 25.03 2.70
CA GLY A 90 3.26 24.55 3.66
C GLY A 90 3.41 25.23 5.03
N LYS A 91 3.62 26.56 5.07
CA LYS A 91 3.46 27.30 6.33
C LYS A 91 1.99 27.21 6.75
N ARG A 92 1.67 26.27 7.63
CA ARG A 92 0.44 26.31 8.41
C ARG A 92 0.58 27.47 9.39
N ASN A 93 0.03 28.63 9.03
CA ASN A 93 -0.19 29.69 10.02
C ASN A 93 -1.31 29.20 10.94
N ILE A 94 -0.92 28.82 12.15
CA ILE A 94 -1.78 28.70 13.31
C ILE A 94 -1.65 30.04 14.03
N PHE A 95 -2.57 30.96 13.76
CA PHE A 95 -3.12 31.97 14.67
C PHE A 95 -4.39 32.54 14.02
#